data_AF-A0A7C3LHJ2-F1
#
_entry.id   AF-A0A7C3LHJ2-F1
#
_cell.length_a   1.000
_cell.length_b   1.000
_cell.length_c   1.000
_cell.angle_alpha   90.00
_cell.angle_beta   90.00
_cell.angle_gamma   90.00
#
_symmetry.space_group_name_H-M   'P 1'
#
loop_
_entity.id
_entity.type
_entity.pdbx_description
1 polymer ?
#
loop_
_entity_poly.entity_id
_entity_poly.type
_entity_poly.pdbx_seq_one_letter_code
_entity_poly.pdbx_strand_id
1 'polypeptide(L)' 'LYKPALKITDVKPVGNYAISIVWNDGHSTGIYSWEHLRRICPCEECSRAGGVEM' A
#
# COMPACT_ATOMS: atom_id res chain seq x y z
N LEU A 1 -25.51 -12.15 6.41
CA LEU A 1 -24.42 -11.70 7.31
C LEU A 1 -23.79 -10.46 6.67
N TYR A 2 -23.94 -9.27 7.25
CA TYR A 2 -23.35 -8.04 6.71
C TYR A 2 -21.86 -7.99 7.07
N LYS A 3 -20.98 -7.94 6.07
CA LYS A 3 -19.56 -7.63 6.26
C LYS A 3 -19.35 -6.19 5.80
N PRO A 4 -18.95 -5.27 6.70
CA PRO A 4 -18.71 -3.89 6.31
C PRO A 4 -17.60 -3.82 5.26
N ALA A 5 -17.66 -2.82 4.38
CA ALA A 5 -16.58 -2.54 3.45
C ALA A 5 -15.26 -2.29 4.21
N LEU A 6 -14.15 -2.70 3.61
CA LEU A 6 -12.83 -2.45 4.15
C LEU A 6 -12.52 -0.95 4.14
N LYS A 7 -12.05 -0.46 5.27
CA LYS A 7 -11.60 0.93 5.43
C LYS A 7 -10.25 0.92 6.13
N ILE A 8 -9.38 1.81 5.68
CA ILE A 8 -8.14 2.13 6.38
C ILE A 8 -8.51 2.91 7.64
N THR A 9 -8.03 2.45 8.79
CA THR A 9 -8.23 3.12 10.08
C THR A 9 -6.97 3.81 10.57
N ASP A 10 -5.79 3.33 10.16
CA ASP A 10 -4.51 3.91 10.52
C ASP A 10 -3.41 3.51 9.51
N VAL A 11 -2.35 4.31 9.43
CA VAL A 11 -1.15 4.04 8.63
C VAL A 11 0.09 4.36 9.45
N LYS A 12 0.97 3.37 9.63
CA LYS A 12 2.15 3.48 10.49
C LYS A 12 3.44 3.38 9.68
N PRO A 13 4.46 4.21 9.97
CA PRO A 13 5.78 4.02 9.39
C PRO A 13 6.41 2.73 9.91
N VAL A 14 7.11 2.01 9.02
CA VAL A 14 7.92 0.84 9.37
C VAL A 14 9.38 1.19 9.05
N GLY A 15 10.10 1.64 10.07
CA GLY A 15 11.42 2.26 9.88
C GLY A 15 11.35 3.41 8.87
N ASN A 16 12.35 3.48 7.99
CA ASN A 16 12.42 4.50 6.92
C ASN A 16 12.10 3.95 5.52
N TYR A 17 11.63 2.71 5.40
CA TYR A 17 11.56 2.01 4.10
C TYR A 17 10.16 1.55 3.68
N ALA A 18 9.17 1.61 4.57
CA ALA A 18 7.84 1.07 4.33
C ALA A 18 6.76 1.72 5.20
N ILE A 19 5.51 1.41 4.88
CA ILE A 19 4.32 1.64 5.72
C ILE A 19 3.59 0.35 6.02
N SER A 20 2.87 0.32 7.13
CA SER A 20 1.89 -0.69 7.47
C SER A 20 0.50 -0.08 7.57
N ILE A 21 -0.52 -0.78 7.08
CA ILE A 21 -1.92 -0.33 7.02
C ILE A 21 -2.74 -1.12 8.03
N VAL A 22 -3.49 -0.42 8.89
CA VAL A 22 -4.46 -1.01 9.80
C VAL A 22 -5.85 -0.91 9.17
N TRP A 23 -6.56 -2.04 9.16
CA TRP A 23 -7.90 -2.17 8.61
C TRP A 23 -8.95 -2.21 9.71
N ASN A 24 -10.17 -1.78 9.37
CA ASN A 24 -11.32 -1.82 10.28
C ASN A 24 -11.78 -3.24 10.69
N ASP A 25 -11.23 -4.28 10.07
CA ASP A 25 -11.49 -5.68 10.42
C ASP A 25 -10.40 -6.31 11.33
N GLY A 26 -9.44 -5.50 11.78
CA GLY A 26 -8.38 -5.89 12.71
C GLY A 26 -7.08 -6.36 12.04
N HIS A 27 -7.04 -6.53 10.71
CA HIS A 27 -5.80 -6.87 10.03
C HIS A 27 -4.81 -5.69 10.03
N SER A 28 -3.54 -5.98 10.28
CA SER A 28 -2.44 -5.00 10.30
C SER A 28 -1.08 -5.59 9.93
N THR A 29 -1.06 -6.75 9.27
CA THR A 29 0.19 -7.48 8.96
C THR A 29 0.85 -7.04 7.65
N GLY A 30 0.18 -6.23 6.83
CA GLY A 30 0.74 -5.76 5.56
C GLY A 30 1.86 -4.75 5.79
N ILE A 31 3.03 -4.99 5.17
CA ILE A 31 4.15 -4.04 5.06
C ILE A 31 4.34 -3.74 3.58
N TYR A 32 4.22 -2.47 3.22
CA TYR A 32 4.35 -1.99 1.85
C TYR A 32 5.58 -1.10 1.74
N SER A 33 6.64 -1.60 1.12
CA SER A 33 7.87 -0.84 0.92
C SER A 33 7.67 0.30 -0.09
N TRP A 34 8.46 1.36 0.04
CA TRP A 34 8.45 2.47 -0.92
C TRP A 34 8.74 2.00 -2.35
N GLU A 35 9.67 1.06 -2.48
CA GLU A 35 10.01 0.43 -3.76
C GLU A 35 8.79 -0.30 -4.35
N HIS A 36 8.09 -1.11 -3.55
CA HIS A 36 6.91 -1.83 -4.01
C HIS A 36 5.80 -0.87 -4.44
N LEU A 37 5.49 0.13 -3.61
CA LEU A 37 4.48 1.14 -3.92
C LEU A 37 4.82 1.92 -5.19
N ARG A 38 6.11 2.22 -5.42
CA ARG A 38 6.57 2.91 -6.62
C ARG A 38 6.43 2.03 -7.87
N ARG A 39 6.67 0.72 -7.75
CA ARG A 39 6.51 -0.28 -8.82
C ARG A 39 5.07 -0.43 -9.27
N ILE A 40 4.12 -0.36 -8.33
CA ILE A 40 2.68 -0.48 -8.61
C ILE A 40 1.96 0.87 -8.77
N CYS A 41 2.71 1.96 -8.92
CA CYS A 41 2.12 3.30 -8.98
C CYS A 41 1.21 3.42 -10.22
N PRO A 42 -0.10 3.72 -10.05
CA PRO A 42 -1.05 3.74 -11.16
C PRO A 42 -1.08 5.09 -11.90
N CYS A 43 -0.24 6.06 -11.54
CA CYS A 43 -0.27 7.36 -12.19
C CYS A 43 0.13 7.25 -13.67
N GLU A 44 -0.37 8.16 -14.50
CA GLU A 44 -0.15 8.11 -15.96
C GLU A 44 1.32 8.07 -16.35
N GLU A 45 2.18 8.77 -15.60
CA GLU A 45 3.62 8.80 -15.85
C GLU A 45 4.25 7.41 -15.65
N CYS A 46 3.84 6.70 -14.59
CA CYS A 46 4.39 5.39 -14.25
C CYS A 46 3.80 4.26 -15.09
N SER A 47 2.52 4.36 -15.43
CA SER A 47 1.84 3.36 -16.26
C SER A 47 2.30 3.41 -17.73
N ARG A 48 2.64 4.59 -18.24
CA ARG A 48 3.22 4.76 -19.60
C ARG A 48 4.68 4.37 -19.67
N ALA A 49 5.42 4.43 -18.56
CA ALA A 49 6.85 4.13 -18.51
C ALA A 49 7.20 2.63 -18.55
N GLY A 50 6.22 1.73 -18.75
CA GLY A 50 6.49 0.30 -18.95
C GLY A 50 7.01 -0.46 -17.72
N GLY A 51 6.84 0.10 -16.51
CA GLY A 51 7.44 -0.45 -15.31
C GLY A 51 8.94 -0.16 -15.29
N VAL A 52 9.36 0.75 -14.42
CA VAL A 52 10.78 1.06 -14.22
C VAL A 52 11.50 -0.22 -13.82
N GLU A 53 12.18 -0.85 -14.78
CA GLU A 53 13.32 -1.73 -14.51
C GLU A 53 14.41 -0.84 -13.91
N MET A 54 14.77 -1.12 -12.66
CA MET A 54 15.99 -0.61 -12.02
C MET A 54 17.16 -1.49 -12.42
#